data_AF-A0A9P1DUB4-F1
#
_entry.id   AF-A0A9P1DUB4-F1
#
_cell.length_a   1.000
_cell.length_b   1.000
_cell.length_c   1.000
_cell.angle_alpha   90.00
_cell.angle_beta   90.00
_cell.angle_gamma   90.00
#
_symmetry.space_group_name_H-M   'P 1'
#
loop_
_entity.id
_entity.type
_entity.pdbx_description
1 polymer ?
#
loop_
_entity_poly.entity_id
_entity_poly.type
_entity_poly.pdbx_seq_one_letter_code
_entity_poly.pdbx_strand_id
1 'polypeptide(L)'
;MELAVAVVFLLAFATSLCYCLHGTAVGALLLTVFKMLLCKGRRSPGQLTGVWFPISVEELTSSQGPRLLTKMLRHGQHLPPSVAVTSVRNLRQDIKDGVKGDKALLEVTYSDEVDLPKTFFVKFNLQKIGAMRLLVATSEICLCEALFYHHLAEKVGEFLKTPKCFFVDFNKLTGEFCLLTEALNFGQKPFLPLKHRIRNAASLEEQLLFVENGAKLHCNYWADNEVVRNMPKFHETHREMWVLCALSGRFGLSYTMQKTLRGTKVNEEWMTWECPSELMGKELELIHDMPQILTSLSKDPEMAAFGHNDLTTDNAFYWIAEEKLHMGLFDWQQSCVNNVAQEWAWNWHFLEPDFLTEHEEHLLDHLLATYKRLGRQISRERFLNAYVLGSVQMFVFGGGGLQLLLASLQSNGIFQSLVPNDPRCSDEEMDPVLREKMVGAEMTRRTFTNCCNIMRRHNFMSAWRAWKRELTCLQLEQNMSRNITSTDLVGSCCLISVNHIYTYT
;
A
#
# COMPACT_ATOMS: atom_id res chain seq x y z
N MET A 1 15.47 20.41 36.56
CA MET A 1 14.08 20.33 37.05
C MET A 1 13.10 20.81 35.99
N GLU A 2 13.30 21.98 35.38
CA GLU A 2 12.40 22.56 34.35
C GLU A 2 12.21 21.68 33.11
N LEU A 3 13.26 21.06 32.57
CA LEU A 3 13.14 20.14 31.42
C LEU A 3 12.29 18.91 31.75
N ALA A 4 12.45 18.34 32.94
CA ALA A 4 11.69 17.16 33.37
C ALA A 4 10.20 17.52 33.55
N VAL A 5 9.91 18.69 34.12
CA VAL A 5 8.54 19.21 34.25
C VAL A 5 7.92 19.45 32.87
N ALA A 6 8.64 20.08 31.94
CA ALA A 6 8.16 20.30 30.58
C ALA A 6 7.87 18.99 29.82
N VAL A 7 8.74 17.97 29.97
CA VAL A 7 8.52 16.64 29.37
C VAL A 7 7.28 15.98 29.98
N VAL A 8 7.09 16.04 31.29
CA VAL A 8 5.90 15.48 31.96
C VAL A 8 4.62 16.18 31.49
N PHE A 9 4.61 17.51 31.38
CA PHE A 9 3.46 18.24 30.86
C PHE A 9 3.17 17.91 29.39
N LEU A 10 4.20 17.81 28.55
CA LEU A 10 4.05 17.43 27.13
C LEU A 10 3.46 16.03 27.01
N LEU A 11 3.95 15.08 27.81
CA LEU A 11 3.43 13.71 27.85
C LEU A 11 1.98 13.68 28.37
N ALA A 12 1.66 14.40 29.45
CA ALA A 12 0.31 14.46 29.99
C ALA A 12 -0.68 15.09 29.00
N PHE A 13 -0.28 16.17 28.32
CA PHE A 13 -1.06 16.80 27.26
C PHE A 13 -1.26 15.86 26.08
N ALA A 14 -0.20 15.20 25.61
CA ALA A 14 -0.26 14.20 24.55
C ALA A 14 -1.20 13.05 24.90
N THR A 15 -1.11 12.51 26.12
CA THR A 15 -1.99 11.45 26.61
C THR A 15 -3.45 11.91 26.68
N SER A 16 -3.69 13.11 27.22
CA SER A 16 -5.04 13.69 27.30
C SER A 16 -5.63 13.93 25.91
N LEU A 17 -4.82 14.44 24.97
CA LEU A 17 -5.22 14.64 23.58
C LEU A 17 -5.54 13.31 22.89
N CYS A 18 -4.70 12.29 23.07
CA CYS A 18 -4.96 10.94 22.54
C CYS A 18 -6.24 10.33 23.14
N TYR A 19 -6.51 10.59 24.42
CA TYR A 19 -7.73 10.15 25.09
C TYR A 19 -8.97 10.85 24.54
N CYS A 20 -8.94 12.19 24.41
CA CYS A 20 -10.04 12.96 23.84
C CYS A 20 -10.32 12.63 22.36
N LEU A 21 -9.28 12.24 21.61
CA LEU A 21 -9.38 11.85 20.20
C LEU A 21 -9.50 10.33 20.00
N HIS A 22 -9.66 9.57 21.08
CA HIS A 22 -9.76 8.12 21.01
C HIS A 22 -10.92 7.71 20.09
N GLY A 23 -10.69 6.70 19.24
CA GLY A 23 -11.66 6.24 18.25
C GLY A 23 -11.77 7.10 16.98
N THR A 24 -11.11 8.26 16.91
CA THR A 24 -11.05 9.09 15.69
C THR A 24 -9.82 8.76 14.83
N ALA A 25 -9.88 9.05 13.53
CA ALA A 25 -8.72 8.84 12.63
C ALA A 25 -7.54 9.77 12.98
N VAL A 26 -7.81 10.99 13.47
CA VAL A 26 -6.78 11.93 13.93
C VAL A 26 -6.09 11.43 15.20
N GLY A 27 -6.84 10.90 16.16
CA GLY A 27 -6.28 10.28 17.36
C GLY A 27 -5.41 9.07 17.04
N ALA A 28 -5.84 8.23 16.09
CA ALA A 28 -5.05 7.11 15.60
C ALA A 28 -3.74 7.55 14.95
N LEU A 29 -3.78 8.57 14.08
CA LEU A 29 -2.57 9.15 13.47
C LEU A 29 -1.58 9.69 14.53
N LEU A 30 -2.08 10.44 15.53
CA LEU A 30 -1.23 10.94 16.61
C LEU A 30 -0.57 9.79 17.38
N LEU A 31 -1.33 8.75 17.72
CA LEU A 31 -0.80 7.56 18.37
C LEU A 31 0.29 6.89 17.53
N THR A 32 0.11 6.77 16.21
CA THR A 32 1.12 6.25 15.28
C THR A 32 2.40 7.09 15.31
N VAL A 33 2.28 8.43 15.30
CA VAL A 33 3.44 9.34 15.45
C VAL A 33 4.13 9.14 16.81
N PHE A 34 3.39 9.03 17.91
CA PHE A 34 3.97 8.79 19.25
C PHE A 34 4.73 7.47 19.32
N LYS A 35 4.16 6.38 18.79
CA LYS A 35 4.85 5.08 18.71
C LYS A 35 6.16 5.19 17.92
N MET A 36 6.12 5.85 16.77
CA MET A 36 7.32 6.06 15.95
C MET A 36 8.41 6.86 16.67
N LEU A 37 8.05 7.86 17.48
CA LEU A 37 9.02 8.68 18.20
C LEU A 37 9.60 7.95 19.44
N LEU A 38 8.79 7.17 20.14
CA LEU A 38 9.16 6.58 21.43
C LEU A 38 9.69 5.16 21.35
N CYS A 39 9.19 4.37 20.39
CA CYS A 39 9.41 2.91 20.34
C CYS A 39 10.31 2.47 19.18
N LYS A 40 10.56 3.34 18.19
CA LYS A 40 11.41 3.03 17.05
C LYS A 40 12.80 2.59 17.47
N GLY A 41 13.37 1.63 16.74
CA GLY A 41 14.72 1.15 16.98
C GLY A 41 14.85 0.24 18.20
N ARG A 42 13.74 0.00 18.92
CA ARG A 42 13.72 -0.98 20.01
C ARG A 42 13.47 -2.36 19.42
N ARG A 43 14.31 -3.32 19.77
CA ARG A 43 14.00 -4.72 19.51
C ARG A 43 12.79 -5.12 20.35
N SER A 44 11.95 -5.97 19.79
CA SER A 44 10.83 -6.59 20.50
C SER A 44 10.55 -7.96 19.88
N PRO A 45 9.89 -8.88 20.60
CA PRO A 45 9.40 -10.11 19.99
C PRO A 45 8.47 -9.77 18.81
N GLY A 46 8.59 -10.52 17.74
CA GLY A 46 7.65 -10.45 16.63
C GLY A 46 6.26 -10.93 17.03
N GLN A 47 5.25 -10.34 16.42
CA GLN A 47 3.85 -10.58 16.74
C GLN A 47 3.36 -11.93 16.24
N LEU A 48 3.92 -12.46 15.15
CA LEU A 48 3.53 -13.74 14.57
C LEU A 48 4.31 -14.91 15.19
N THR A 49 5.62 -14.73 15.37
CA THR A 49 6.54 -15.82 15.74
C THR A 49 6.95 -15.81 17.21
N GLY A 50 6.80 -14.67 17.91
CA GLY A 50 7.40 -14.45 19.23
C GLY A 50 8.94 -14.41 19.23
N VAL A 51 9.59 -14.49 18.07
CA VAL A 51 11.03 -14.46 17.94
C VAL A 51 11.51 -13.01 17.97
N TRP A 52 12.56 -12.75 18.73
CA TRP A 52 13.31 -11.49 18.64
C TRP A 52 14.09 -11.49 17.33
N PHE A 53 13.83 -10.51 16.47
CA PHE A 53 14.39 -10.41 15.13
C PHE A 53 15.24 -9.12 14.98
N PRO A 54 16.20 -9.10 14.04
CA PRO A 54 17.02 -7.93 13.76
C PRO A 54 16.18 -6.82 13.15
N ILE A 55 16.53 -5.56 13.41
CA ILE A 55 15.77 -4.41 12.91
C ILE A 55 16.52 -3.62 11.83
N SER A 56 17.73 -4.03 11.48
CA SER A 56 18.54 -3.41 10.44
C SER A 56 19.55 -4.39 9.84
N VAL A 57 20.12 -4.02 8.70
CA VAL A 57 21.14 -4.82 8.01
C VAL A 57 22.42 -4.88 8.84
N GLU A 58 22.80 -3.78 9.50
CA GLU A 58 24.00 -3.69 10.33
C GLU A 58 23.97 -4.71 11.48
N GLU A 59 22.78 -4.95 12.05
CA GLU A 59 22.60 -5.96 13.08
C GLU A 59 22.84 -7.37 12.54
N LEU A 60 22.32 -7.69 11.35
CA LEU A 60 22.55 -8.99 10.70
C LEU A 60 23.99 -9.20 10.26
N THR A 61 24.74 -8.15 9.95
CA THR A 61 26.17 -8.26 9.60
C THR A 61 27.12 -8.12 10.79
N SER A 62 26.58 -7.90 11.99
CA SER A 62 27.37 -7.84 13.22
C SER A 62 27.82 -9.23 13.68
N SER A 63 28.63 -9.28 14.75
CA SER A 63 29.00 -10.55 15.40
C SER A 63 27.81 -11.33 15.99
N GLN A 64 26.66 -10.68 16.20
CA GLN A 64 25.43 -11.35 16.65
C GLN A 64 24.59 -11.92 15.50
N GLY A 65 24.81 -11.43 14.28
CA GLY A 65 24.04 -11.75 13.08
C GLY A 65 23.87 -13.24 12.82
N PRO A 66 24.95 -14.04 12.78
CA PRO A 66 24.86 -15.50 12.58
C PRO A 66 23.94 -16.19 13.59
N ARG A 67 23.99 -15.80 14.86
CA ARG A 67 23.12 -16.36 15.92
C ARG A 67 21.66 -15.99 15.71
N LEU A 68 21.38 -14.73 15.35
CA LEU A 68 20.02 -14.25 15.07
C LEU A 68 19.43 -14.97 13.86
N LEU A 69 20.17 -15.04 12.76
CA LEU A 69 19.73 -15.70 11.54
C LEU A 69 19.52 -17.21 11.74
N THR A 70 20.41 -17.87 12.48
CA THR A 70 20.22 -19.27 12.90
C THR A 70 18.89 -19.47 13.63
N LYS A 71 18.55 -18.56 14.55
CA LYS A 71 17.28 -18.63 15.29
C LYS A 71 16.07 -18.43 14.39
N MET A 72 16.12 -17.46 13.47
CA MET A 72 15.06 -17.18 12.49
C MET A 72 14.81 -18.39 11.58
N LEU A 73 15.87 -18.94 10.97
CA LEU A 73 15.76 -20.09 10.05
C LEU A 73 15.30 -21.37 10.76
N ARG A 74 15.72 -21.59 12.01
CA ARG A 74 15.24 -22.72 12.83
C ARG A 74 13.79 -22.56 13.24
N HIS A 75 13.33 -21.34 13.52
CA HIS A 75 11.92 -21.08 13.81
C HIS A 75 11.03 -21.46 12.62
N GLY A 76 11.44 -21.08 11.40
CA GLY A 76 10.77 -21.49 10.15
C GLY A 76 11.01 -22.95 9.75
N GLN A 77 11.71 -23.75 10.56
CA GLN A 77 12.08 -25.14 10.28
C GLN A 77 12.87 -25.34 8.97
N HIS A 78 13.59 -24.29 8.52
CA HIS A 78 14.41 -24.35 7.31
C HIS A 78 15.83 -24.84 7.59
N LEU A 79 16.34 -24.65 8.82
CA LEU A 79 17.70 -25.02 9.20
C LEU A 79 17.70 -26.16 10.22
N PRO A 80 18.41 -27.28 9.96
CA PRO A 80 18.52 -28.39 10.92
C PRO A 80 19.11 -27.97 12.28
N PRO A 81 18.77 -28.65 13.39
CA PRO A 81 19.32 -28.34 14.71
C PRO A 81 20.85 -28.47 14.82
N SER A 82 21.47 -29.31 13.99
CA SER A 82 22.92 -29.53 13.93
C SER A 82 23.69 -28.47 13.14
N VAL A 83 23.01 -27.72 12.26
CA VAL A 83 23.64 -26.71 11.39
C VAL A 83 23.38 -25.32 11.96
N ALA A 84 24.39 -24.46 11.94
CA ALA A 84 24.28 -23.06 12.30
C ALA A 84 24.79 -22.17 11.17
N VAL A 85 24.31 -20.93 11.12
CA VAL A 85 24.97 -19.88 10.34
C VAL A 85 26.25 -19.49 11.05
N THR A 86 27.36 -19.42 10.32
CA THR A 86 28.70 -19.07 10.83
C THR A 86 29.12 -17.66 10.42
N SER A 87 28.65 -17.16 9.28
CA SER A 87 28.91 -15.79 8.83
C SER A 87 27.74 -15.23 8.02
N VAL A 88 27.58 -13.91 8.08
CA VAL A 88 26.62 -13.14 7.29
C VAL A 88 27.35 -11.93 6.73
N ARG A 89 27.38 -11.79 5.40
CA ARG A 89 28.03 -10.68 4.69
C ARG A 89 27.00 -9.96 3.83
N ASN A 90 26.98 -8.64 3.88
CA ASN A 90 26.19 -7.86 2.94
C ASN A 90 26.89 -7.78 1.58
N LEU A 91 26.28 -8.34 0.54
CA LEU A 91 26.80 -8.32 -0.83
C LEU A 91 26.57 -6.99 -1.54
N ARG A 92 25.51 -6.26 -1.14
CA ARG A 92 25.12 -5.00 -1.77
C ARG A 92 24.49 -4.09 -0.72
N GLN A 93 25.28 -3.13 -0.23
CA GLN A 93 24.87 -2.23 0.84
C GLN A 93 23.67 -1.35 0.50
N ASP A 94 23.42 -1.10 -0.79
CA ASP A 94 22.49 -0.06 -1.23
C ASP A 94 21.56 -0.55 -2.35
N ILE A 95 20.58 -1.41 -2.04
CA ILE A 95 19.43 -1.58 -2.95
C ILE A 95 18.53 -0.36 -2.76
N LYS A 96 18.79 0.70 -3.53
CA LYS A 96 18.06 1.99 -3.46
C LYS A 96 16.72 1.98 -4.21
N ASP A 97 16.34 0.86 -4.80
CA ASP A 97 15.08 0.73 -5.53
C ASP A 97 13.90 0.64 -4.54
N GLY A 98 13.05 1.66 -4.57
CA GLY A 98 11.84 1.78 -3.74
C GLY A 98 12.01 2.66 -2.51
N VAL A 99 10.88 3.10 -1.95
CA VAL A 99 10.82 4.14 -0.91
C VAL A 99 10.32 3.66 0.45
N LYS A 100 10.06 2.35 0.61
CA LYS A 100 9.34 1.77 1.76
C LYS A 100 10.12 0.68 2.52
N GLY A 101 11.44 0.82 2.66
CA GLY A 101 12.23 -0.07 3.53
C GLY A 101 13.70 -0.10 3.20
N ASP A 102 14.49 -0.55 4.17
CA ASP A 102 15.93 -0.81 3.98
C ASP A 102 16.09 -2.25 3.48
N LYS A 103 16.82 -2.44 2.38
CA LYS A 103 16.90 -3.70 1.64
C LYS A 103 18.36 -4.10 1.41
N ALA A 104 18.67 -5.39 1.53
CA ALA A 104 20.01 -5.90 1.24
C ALA A 104 20.00 -7.32 0.66
N LEU A 105 21.08 -7.66 -0.03
CA LEU A 105 21.42 -9.04 -0.36
C LEU A 105 22.46 -9.55 0.64
N LEU A 106 22.16 -10.65 1.30
CA LEU A 106 23.01 -11.26 2.31
C LEU A 106 23.60 -12.55 1.76
N GLU A 107 24.92 -12.69 1.83
CA GLU A 107 25.60 -13.98 1.70
C GLU A 107 25.75 -14.63 3.06
N VAL A 108 25.46 -15.92 3.13
CA VAL A 108 25.39 -16.71 4.35
C VAL A 108 26.31 -17.92 4.21
N THR A 109 27.17 -18.12 5.21
CA THR A 109 27.96 -19.34 5.35
C THR A 109 27.38 -20.19 6.48
N TYR A 110 27.29 -21.51 6.26
CA TYR A 110 26.80 -22.48 7.23
C TYR A 110 27.96 -23.27 7.85
N SER A 111 27.73 -23.88 9.00
CA SER A 111 28.71 -24.73 9.69
C SER A 111 28.93 -26.09 9.02
N ASP A 112 27.97 -26.52 8.20
CA ASP A 112 27.96 -27.80 7.50
C ASP A 112 27.18 -27.66 6.17
N GLU A 113 27.21 -28.68 5.33
CA GLU A 113 26.42 -28.74 4.09
C GLU A 113 24.91 -28.79 4.40
N VAL A 114 24.13 -27.95 3.71
CA VAL A 114 22.68 -27.86 3.87
C VAL A 114 22.05 -27.44 2.55
N ASP A 115 20.86 -27.97 2.27
CA ASP A 115 20.04 -27.58 1.12
C ASP A 115 19.29 -26.26 1.39
N LEU A 116 20.05 -25.17 1.53
CA LEU A 116 19.54 -23.82 1.68
C LEU A 116 20.29 -22.84 0.76
N PRO A 117 19.65 -21.74 0.36
CA PRO A 117 20.33 -20.68 -0.37
C PRO A 117 21.54 -20.14 0.41
N LYS A 118 22.60 -19.81 -0.33
CA LYS A 118 23.73 -19.04 0.21
C LYS A 118 23.50 -17.54 0.12
N THR A 119 22.51 -17.10 -0.66
CA THR A 119 22.15 -15.69 -0.82
C THR A 119 20.68 -15.48 -0.50
N PHE A 120 20.40 -14.52 0.37
CA PHE A 120 19.05 -14.11 0.75
C PHE A 120 18.81 -12.65 0.42
N PHE A 121 17.55 -12.32 0.12
CA PHE A 121 17.07 -10.95 0.16
C PHE A 121 16.49 -10.68 1.56
N VAL A 122 16.85 -9.54 2.15
CA VAL A 122 16.28 -9.08 3.41
C VAL A 122 15.67 -7.69 3.24
N LYS A 123 14.52 -7.47 3.86
CA LYS A 123 13.82 -6.18 3.92
C LYS A 123 13.49 -5.84 5.37
N PHE A 124 13.81 -4.62 5.77
CA PHE A 124 13.46 -4.01 7.04
C PHE A 124 12.60 -2.77 6.83
N ASN A 125 11.98 -2.29 7.90
CA ASN A 125 11.33 -0.99 7.87
C ASN A 125 12.38 0.15 7.86
N LEU A 126 12.04 1.31 7.30
CA LEU A 126 12.93 2.46 7.16
C LEU A 126 13.46 2.96 8.50
N GLN A 127 14.78 2.98 8.67
CA GLN A 127 15.39 3.49 9.90
C GLN A 127 15.41 5.02 9.99
N LYS A 128 15.06 5.78 8.95
CA LYS A 128 14.98 7.25 9.02
C LYS A 128 13.56 7.72 9.34
N ILE A 129 13.39 8.59 10.34
CA ILE A 129 12.09 9.26 10.56
C ILE A 129 11.89 10.29 9.46
N GLY A 130 10.75 10.25 8.78
CA GLY A 130 10.39 11.18 7.73
C GLY A 130 9.02 10.87 7.16
N ALA A 131 8.62 11.62 6.13
CA ALA A 131 7.31 11.47 5.48
C ALA A 131 7.06 10.03 5.00
N MET A 132 8.08 9.37 4.43
CA MET A 132 7.94 7.99 3.98
C MET A 132 7.75 7.00 5.14
N ARG A 133 8.51 7.10 6.23
CA ARG A 133 8.29 6.22 7.41
C ARG A 133 6.91 6.45 8.03
N LEU A 134 6.41 7.69 8.03
CA LEU A 134 5.06 7.99 8.48
C LEU A 134 4.00 7.37 7.56
N LEU A 135 4.19 7.46 6.24
CA LEU A 135 3.31 6.81 5.27
C LEU A 135 3.28 5.29 5.47
N VAL A 136 4.44 4.66 5.64
CA VAL A 136 4.58 3.22 5.93
C VAL A 136 3.82 2.84 7.20
N ALA A 137 3.97 3.61 8.27
CA ALA A 137 3.33 3.32 9.55
C ALA A 137 1.79 3.49 9.50
N THR A 138 1.29 4.43 8.71
CA THR A 138 -0.15 4.78 8.63
C THR A 138 -0.93 4.00 7.56
N SER A 139 -0.24 3.16 6.78
CA SER A 139 -0.83 2.24 5.79
C SER A 139 -0.71 0.78 6.20
N GLU A 140 -0.20 0.49 7.40
CA GLU A 140 0.05 -0.84 7.96
C GLU A 140 0.72 -1.84 7.00
N ILE A 141 1.54 -1.36 6.05
CA ILE A 141 2.04 -2.20 4.96
C ILE A 141 2.92 -3.37 5.43
N CYS A 142 3.62 -3.22 6.56
CA CYS A 142 4.41 -4.30 7.15
C CYS A 142 3.54 -5.42 7.74
N LEU A 143 2.37 -5.07 8.28
CA LEU A 143 1.38 -6.05 8.75
C LEU A 143 0.84 -6.85 7.56
N CYS A 144 0.45 -6.15 6.48
CA CYS A 144 -0.03 -6.76 5.25
C CYS A 144 0.97 -7.77 4.67
N GLU A 145 2.23 -7.34 4.48
CA GLU A 145 3.29 -8.21 3.92
C GLU A 145 3.56 -9.43 4.82
N ALA A 146 3.59 -9.23 6.15
CA ALA A 146 3.83 -10.31 7.09
C ALA A 146 2.72 -11.34 7.08
N LEU A 147 1.46 -10.90 7.08
CA LEU A 147 0.31 -11.82 7.04
C LEU A 147 0.22 -12.57 5.71
N PHE A 148 0.56 -11.94 4.58
CA PHE A 148 0.65 -12.64 3.29
C PHE A 148 1.65 -13.78 3.34
N TYR A 149 2.91 -13.50 3.73
CA TYR A 149 3.95 -14.53 3.73
C TYR A 149 3.72 -15.61 4.78
N HIS A 150 3.07 -15.27 5.90
CA HIS A 150 2.77 -16.22 6.96
C HIS A 150 1.56 -17.12 6.66
N HIS A 151 0.56 -16.65 5.92
CA HIS A 151 -0.71 -17.39 5.75
C HIS A 151 -1.06 -17.78 4.31
N LEU A 152 -0.54 -17.06 3.31
CA LEU A 152 -1.02 -17.16 1.92
C LEU A 152 0.06 -17.51 0.91
N ALA A 153 1.32 -17.13 1.13
CA ALA A 153 2.38 -17.26 0.12
C ALA A 153 2.54 -18.68 -0.44
N GLU A 154 2.44 -19.72 0.41
CA GLU A 154 2.52 -21.12 -0.04
C GLU A 154 1.37 -21.47 -0.99
N LYS A 155 0.12 -21.18 -0.60
CA LYS A 155 -1.07 -21.48 -1.40
C LYS A 155 -1.13 -20.65 -2.68
N VAL A 156 -0.74 -19.38 -2.61
CA VAL A 156 -0.62 -18.52 -3.80
C VAL A 156 0.47 -19.04 -4.74
N GLY A 157 1.57 -19.55 -4.19
CA GLY A 157 2.68 -20.16 -4.92
C GLY A 157 2.29 -21.32 -5.83
N GLU A 158 1.16 -21.98 -5.58
CA GLU A 158 0.62 -23.07 -6.42
C GLU A 158 0.21 -22.60 -7.82
N PHE A 159 -0.19 -21.33 -7.98
CA PHE A 159 -0.66 -20.79 -9.26
C PHE A 159 -0.01 -19.46 -9.67
N LEU A 160 0.66 -18.78 -8.75
CA LEU A 160 1.32 -17.49 -8.96
C LEU A 160 2.64 -17.45 -8.20
N LYS A 161 3.75 -17.40 -8.94
CA LYS A 161 5.08 -17.49 -8.35
C LYS A 161 5.37 -16.27 -7.46
N THR A 162 5.85 -16.52 -6.25
CA THR A 162 6.35 -15.53 -5.29
C THR A 162 7.67 -16.04 -4.70
N PRO A 163 8.61 -15.18 -4.26
CA PRO A 163 9.82 -15.64 -3.60
C PRO A 163 9.52 -16.51 -2.39
N LYS A 164 10.25 -17.60 -2.23
CA LYS A 164 10.21 -18.43 -1.01
C LYS A 164 10.60 -17.57 0.19
N CYS A 165 9.70 -17.48 1.16
CA CYS A 165 9.94 -16.82 2.44
C CYS A 165 10.58 -17.79 3.43
N PHE A 166 11.60 -17.31 4.13
CA PHE A 166 12.32 -18.05 5.17
C PHE A 166 12.07 -17.51 6.57
N PHE A 167 11.70 -16.24 6.68
CA PHE A 167 11.27 -15.61 7.93
C PHE A 167 10.50 -14.34 7.61
N VAL A 168 9.41 -14.09 8.33
CA VAL A 168 8.74 -12.80 8.30
C VAL A 168 8.13 -12.51 9.66
N ASP A 169 8.30 -11.29 10.15
CA ASP A 169 7.57 -10.82 11.31
C ASP A 169 7.56 -9.29 11.39
N PHE A 170 6.71 -8.77 12.27
CA PHE A 170 6.55 -7.36 12.57
C PHE A 170 6.18 -7.16 14.04
N ASN A 171 6.30 -5.93 14.51
CA ASN A 171 5.83 -5.55 15.84
C ASN A 171 5.02 -4.26 15.78
N LYS A 172 3.73 -4.31 16.13
CA LYS A 172 2.83 -3.13 16.07
C LYS A 172 3.22 -1.98 17.00
N LEU A 173 3.96 -2.25 18.08
CA LEU A 173 4.34 -1.21 19.04
C LEU A 173 5.54 -0.42 18.54
N THR A 174 6.59 -1.11 18.08
CA THR A 174 7.82 -0.47 17.58
C THR A 174 7.70 -0.06 16.11
N GLY A 175 6.78 -0.69 15.38
CA GLY A 175 6.65 -0.58 13.93
C GLY A 175 7.78 -1.26 13.17
N GLU A 176 8.63 -2.05 13.84
CA GLU A 176 9.72 -2.77 13.16
C GLU A 176 9.20 -4.01 12.44
N PHE A 177 9.92 -4.38 11.39
CA PHE A 177 9.58 -5.44 10.44
C PHE A 177 10.86 -6.09 9.92
N CYS A 178 10.81 -7.39 9.70
CA CYS A 178 11.87 -8.13 9.02
C CYS A 178 11.24 -9.18 8.12
N LEU A 179 11.63 -9.15 6.85
CA LEU A 179 11.32 -10.17 5.85
C LEU A 179 12.63 -10.73 5.30
N LEU A 180 12.73 -12.05 5.24
CA LEU A 180 13.84 -12.80 4.66
C LEU A 180 13.29 -13.75 3.60
N THR A 181 13.69 -13.57 2.35
CA THR A 181 13.28 -14.43 1.22
C THR A 181 14.48 -14.96 0.46
N GLU A 182 14.25 -15.89 -0.47
CA GLU A 182 15.22 -16.17 -1.51
C GLU A 182 15.56 -14.89 -2.29
N ALA A 183 16.80 -14.80 -2.77
CA ALA A 183 17.23 -13.73 -3.65
C ALA A 183 16.84 -14.04 -5.11
N LEU A 184 16.11 -13.14 -5.75
CA LEU A 184 15.85 -13.20 -7.18
C LEU A 184 17.02 -12.58 -7.95
N ASN A 185 17.73 -13.39 -8.74
CA ASN A 185 18.87 -12.93 -9.53
C ASN A 185 18.39 -12.32 -10.87
N PHE A 186 17.87 -11.09 -10.83
CA PHE A 186 17.39 -10.41 -12.03
C PHE A 186 18.47 -10.25 -13.09
N GLY A 187 18.09 -10.46 -14.36
CA GLY A 187 19.01 -10.45 -15.50
C GLY A 187 19.87 -11.71 -15.63
N GLN A 188 19.72 -12.69 -14.73
CA GLN A 188 20.33 -14.01 -14.82
C GLN A 188 19.25 -15.07 -14.99
N LYS A 189 19.52 -16.10 -15.80
CA LYS A 189 18.56 -17.18 -16.02
C LYS A 189 18.08 -17.77 -14.69
N PRO A 190 16.77 -18.02 -14.53
CA PRO A 190 15.72 -17.88 -15.55
C PRO A 190 15.12 -16.47 -15.66
N PHE A 191 15.46 -15.54 -14.77
CA PHE A 191 14.77 -14.26 -14.64
C PHE A 191 15.28 -13.20 -15.63
N LEU A 192 14.34 -12.48 -16.24
CA LEU A 192 14.63 -11.30 -17.05
C LEU A 192 15.11 -10.14 -16.15
N PRO A 193 15.72 -9.09 -16.74
CA PRO A 193 16.03 -7.86 -16.00
C PRO A 193 14.77 -7.26 -15.35
N LEU A 194 14.92 -6.76 -14.11
CA LEU A 194 13.84 -6.07 -13.41
C LEU A 194 13.46 -4.80 -14.18
N LYS A 195 12.16 -4.58 -14.36
CA LYS A 195 11.62 -3.36 -14.98
C LYS A 195 11.16 -2.39 -13.90
N HIS A 196 11.25 -1.10 -14.18
CA HIS A 196 10.75 -0.03 -13.33
C HIS A 196 9.53 0.64 -13.96
N ARG A 197 8.47 0.89 -13.17
CA ARG A 197 7.15 1.36 -13.67
C ARG A 197 7.15 2.70 -14.41
N ILE A 198 8.21 3.50 -14.23
CA ILE A 198 8.39 4.80 -14.89
C ILE A 198 9.49 4.78 -15.96
N ARG A 199 10.52 3.95 -15.79
CA ARG A 199 11.74 4.00 -16.63
C ARG A 199 11.61 3.11 -17.86
N ASN A 200 10.73 2.13 -17.79
CA ASN A 200 10.47 1.18 -18.86
C ASN A 200 9.05 1.36 -19.36
N ALA A 201 8.88 1.39 -20.68
CA ALA A 201 7.57 1.47 -21.31
C ALA A 201 6.71 0.25 -20.94
N ALA A 202 5.42 0.48 -20.70
CA ALA A 202 4.44 -0.58 -20.60
C ALA A 202 4.31 -1.35 -21.93
N SER A 203 4.06 -2.65 -21.85
CA SER A 203 3.66 -3.46 -23.00
C SER A 203 2.30 -4.08 -22.76
N LEU A 204 1.51 -4.24 -23.83
CA LEU A 204 0.19 -4.84 -23.73
C LEU A 204 0.26 -6.30 -23.24
N GLU A 205 1.24 -7.07 -23.72
CA GLU A 205 1.45 -8.46 -23.28
C GLU A 205 1.66 -8.57 -21.76
N GLU A 206 2.49 -7.71 -21.18
CA GLU A 206 2.71 -7.68 -19.72
C GLU A 206 1.45 -7.25 -18.96
N GLN A 207 0.73 -6.23 -19.45
CA GLN A 207 -0.51 -5.79 -18.81
C GLN A 207 -1.62 -6.85 -18.86
N LEU A 208 -1.69 -7.65 -19.93
CA LEU A 208 -2.57 -8.82 -19.98
C LEU A 208 -2.15 -9.89 -18.96
N LEU A 209 -0.85 -10.12 -18.76
CA LEU A 209 -0.37 -11.01 -17.69
C LEU A 209 -0.71 -10.49 -16.29
N PHE A 210 -0.62 -9.18 -16.05
CA PHE A 210 -1.09 -8.59 -14.80
C PHE A 210 -2.58 -8.86 -14.59
N VAL A 211 -3.42 -8.59 -15.59
CA VAL A 211 -4.87 -8.83 -15.54
C VAL A 211 -5.18 -10.29 -15.26
N GLU A 212 -4.56 -11.23 -15.99
CA GLU A 212 -4.78 -12.66 -15.82
C GLU A 212 -4.40 -13.14 -14.41
N ASN A 213 -3.20 -12.78 -13.92
CA ASN A 213 -2.73 -13.24 -12.62
C ASN A 213 -3.42 -12.54 -11.45
N GLY A 214 -3.70 -11.24 -11.57
CA GLY A 214 -4.49 -10.49 -10.59
C GLY A 214 -5.91 -11.05 -10.48
N ALA A 215 -6.57 -11.32 -11.61
CA ALA A 215 -7.91 -11.90 -11.60
C ALA A 215 -7.94 -13.32 -11.01
N LYS A 216 -6.93 -14.14 -11.29
CA LYS A 216 -6.75 -15.45 -10.64
C LYS A 216 -6.60 -15.31 -9.13
N LEU A 217 -5.77 -14.37 -8.67
CA LEU A 217 -5.60 -14.10 -7.23
C LEU A 217 -6.95 -13.72 -6.60
N HIS A 218 -7.68 -12.77 -7.19
CA HIS A 218 -8.98 -12.34 -6.68
C HIS A 218 -9.99 -13.49 -6.63
N CYS A 219 -10.13 -14.27 -7.70
CA CYS A 219 -11.13 -15.34 -7.76
C CYS A 219 -10.85 -16.47 -6.76
N ASN A 220 -9.58 -16.80 -6.52
CA ASN A 220 -9.19 -17.77 -5.50
C ASN A 220 -9.47 -17.27 -4.08
N TYR A 221 -9.38 -15.96 -3.85
CA TYR A 221 -9.48 -15.35 -2.52
C TYR A 221 -10.48 -14.19 -2.47
N TRP A 222 -11.68 -14.45 -2.97
CA TRP A 222 -12.79 -13.50 -2.87
C TRP A 222 -13.21 -13.29 -1.40
N ALA A 223 -13.96 -12.23 -1.09
CA ALA A 223 -14.32 -11.90 0.30
C ALA A 223 -15.17 -12.97 1.03
N ASP A 224 -15.80 -13.88 0.29
CA ASP A 224 -16.52 -15.05 0.84
C ASP A 224 -15.59 -16.21 1.21
N ASN A 225 -14.32 -16.18 0.81
CA ASN A 225 -13.34 -17.22 1.11
C ASN A 225 -12.89 -17.14 2.58
N GLU A 226 -12.98 -18.26 3.29
CA GLU A 226 -12.62 -18.35 4.71
C GLU A 226 -11.15 -18.05 5.00
N VAL A 227 -10.25 -18.39 4.08
CA VAL A 227 -8.79 -18.18 4.23
C VAL A 227 -8.48 -16.69 4.41
N VAL A 228 -9.24 -15.80 3.77
CA VAL A 228 -8.99 -14.34 3.81
C VAL A 228 -9.89 -13.59 4.78
N ARG A 229 -10.76 -14.29 5.52
CA ARG A 229 -11.64 -13.67 6.52
C ARG A 229 -10.86 -12.88 7.58
N ASN A 230 -9.66 -13.35 7.94
CA ASN A 230 -8.79 -12.74 8.93
C ASN A 230 -7.70 -11.85 8.32
N MET A 231 -7.69 -11.68 7.00
CA MET A 231 -6.77 -10.75 6.35
C MET A 231 -7.25 -9.31 6.56
N PRO A 232 -6.33 -8.34 6.67
CA PRO A 232 -6.71 -6.94 6.84
C PRO A 232 -7.56 -6.46 5.67
N LYS A 233 -8.50 -5.57 5.95
CA LYS A 233 -9.27 -4.88 4.90
C LYS A 233 -8.64 -3.54 4.57
N PHE A 234 -8.76 -3.12 3.32
CA PHE A 234 -8.15 -1.88 2.84
C PHE A 234 -8.51 -0.65 3.69
N HIS A 235 -9.78 -0.50 4.08
CA HIS A 235 -10.23 0.61 4.92
C HIS A 235 -9.73 0.56 6.37
N GLU A 236 -9.32 -0.62 6.85
CA GLU A 236 -8.74 -0.79 8.18
C GLU A 236 -7.29 -0.33 8.17
N THR A 237 -6.52 -0.73 7.14
CA THR A 237 -5.09 -0.45 7.03
C THR A 237 -4.77 0.96 6.58
N HIS A 238 -5.67 1.62 5.82
CA HIS A 238 -5.42 2.95 5.24
C HIS A 238 -6.13 4.11 5.95
N ARG A 239 -6.88 3.85 7.03
CA ARG A 239 -7.67 4.86 7.73
C ARG A 239 -6.85 6.08 8.14
N GLU A 240 -5.65 5.85 8.65
CA GLU A 240 -4.75 6.90 9.12
C GLU A 240 -4.06 7.61 7.95
N MET A 241 -3.67 6.84 6.93
CA MET A 241 -3.13 7.39 5.68
C MET A 241 -4.12 8.38 5.05
N TRP A 242 -5.43 8.10 5.07
CA TRP A 242 -6.43 9.01 4.49
C TRP A 242 -6.48 10.37 5.18
N VAL A 243 -6.15 10.45 6.47
CA VAL A 243 -5.99 11.74 7.16
C VAL A 243 -4.83 12.53 6.57
N LEU A 244 -3.70 11.86 6.30
CA LEU A 244 -2.55 12.47 5.63
C LEU A 244 -2.88 12.90 4.20
N CYS A 245 -3.60 12.06 3.45
CA CYS A 245 -4.07 12.39 2.11
C CYS A 245 -4.99 13.62 2.13
N ALA A 246 -5.94 13.68 3.07
CA ALA A 246 -6.85 14.81 3.19
C ALA A 246 -6.13 16.11 3.55
N LEU A 247 -5.15 16.05 4.47
CA LEU A 247 -4.31 17.20 4.80
C LEU A 247 -3.49 17.66 3.59
N SER A 248 -2.81 16.74 2.91
CA SER A 248 -2.03 17.05 1.71
C SER A 248 -2.91 17.64 0.60
N GLY A 249 -4.07 17.05 0.36
CA GLY A 249 -5.05 17.54 -0.61
C GLY A 249 -5.52 18.96 -0.29
N ARG A 250 -5.80 19.27 0.98
CA ARG A 250 -6.28 20.60 1.41
C ARG A 250 -5.28 21.72 1.09
N PHE A 251 -3.98 21.41 1.06
CA PHE A 251 -2.94 22.40 0.79
C PHE A 251 -2.46 22.43 -0.65
N GLY A 252 -2.59 21.33 -1.40
CA GLY A 252 -1.96 21.20 -2.72
C GLY A 252 -2.89 20.95 -3.89
N LEU A 253 -4.07 20.36 -3.65
CA LEU A 253 -4.90 19.83 -4.74
C LEU A 253 -5.40 20.93 -5.69
N SER A 254 -5.86 22.06 -5.14
CA SER A 254 -6.36 23.19 -5.95
C SER A 254 -5.27 23.76 -6.86
N TYR A 255 -4.04 23.92 -6.36
CA TYR A 255 -2.90 24.39 -7.16
C TYR A 255 -2.57 23.41 -8.27
N THR A 256 -2.56 22.10 -7.96
CA THR A 256 -2.31 21.06 -8.96
C THR A 256 -3.40 21.02 -10.03
N MET A 257 -4.68 21.08 -9.66
CA MET A 257 -5.80 21.16 -10.61
C MET A 257 -5.69 22.37 -11.55
N GLN A 258 -5.20 23.50 -11.03
CA GLN A 258 -4.98 24.73 -11.79
C GLN A 258 -3.65 24.77 -12.55
N LYS A 259 -2.84 23.72 -12.51
CA LYS A 259 -1.49 23.67 -13.11
C LYS A 259 -0.58 24.81 -12.62
N THR A 260 -0.64 25.06 -11.31
CA THR A 260 0.20 26.08 -10.66
C THR A 260 1.05 25.48 -9.56
N LEU A 261 2.16 26.14 -9.27
CA LEU A 261 2.98 25.92 -8.10
C LEU A 261 2.87 27.15 -7.20
N ARG A 262 2.15 27.01 -6.07
CA ARG A 262 1.84 28.13 -5.16
C ARG A 262 1.20 29.34 -5.87
N GLY A 263 0.32 29.08 -6.85
CA GLY A 263 -0.39 30.10 -7.62
C GLY A 263 0.35 30.63 -8.85
N THR A 264 1.62 30.27 -9.05
CA THR A 264 2.38 30.63 -10.25
C THR A 264 2.21 29.55 -11.31
N LYS A 265 1.86 29.93 -12.55
CA LYS A 265 1.87 29.01 -13.70
C LYS A 265 3.29 28.50 -13.95
N VAL A 266 3.43 27.21 -14.16
CA VAL A 266 4.74 26.57 -14.37
C VAL A 266 4.61 25.44 -15.39
N ASN A 267 5.63 25.25 -16.24
CA ASN A 267 5.77 24.22 -17.28
C ASN A 267 4.47 23.49 -17.70
N GLU A 268 3.64 24.15 -18.51
CA GLU A 268 2.35 23.61 -18.95
C GLU A 268 2.51 22.38 -19.86
N GLU A 269 3.65 22.24 -20.56
CA GLU A 269 3.96 21.09 -21.42
C GLU A 269 4.10 19.80 -20.61
N TRP A 270 4.77 19.86 -19.45
CA TRP A 270 4.86 18.72 -18.55
C TRP A 270 3.57 18.47 -17.77
N MET A 271 2.76 19.50 -17.48
CA MET A 271 1.50 19.37 -16.75
C MET A 271 0.34 18.92 -17.66
N THR A 272 0.37 17.67 -18.09
CA THR A 272 -0.51 17.11 -19.14
C THR A 272 -1.96 16.81 -18.75
N TRP A 273 -2.33 16.93 -17.47
CA TRP A 273 -3.68 16.56 -17.02
C TRP A 273 -4.74 17.59 -17.41
N GLU A 274 -5.99 17.16 -17.51
CA GLU A 274 -7.14 18.05 -17.70
C GLU A 274 -8.23 17.67 -16.70
N CYS A 275 -8.34 18.45 -15.63
CA CYS A 275 -9.30 18.16 -14.57
C CYS A 275 -10.74 18.29 -15.10
N PRO A 276 -11.67 17.38 -14.74
CA PRO A 276 -13.09 17.57 -15.02
C PRO A 276 -13.56 18.95 -14.55
N SER A 277 -14.15 19.73 -15.45
CA SER A 277 -14.56 21.11 -15.17
C SER A 277 -15.53 21.21 -13.98
N GLU A 278 -16.35 20.18 -13.81
CA GLU A 278 -17.35 20.03 -12.78
C GLU A 278 -16.77 19.74 -11.38
N LEU A 279 -15.49 19.35 -11.30
CA LEU A 279 -14.76 19.18 -10.05
C LEU A 279 -14.04 20.46 -9.60
N MET A 280 -13.83 21.43 -10.49
CA MET A 280 -13.17 22.68 -10.14
C MET A 280 -13.99 23.41 -9.06
N GLY A 281 -13.36 23.75 -7.93
CA GLY A 281 -14.04 24.36 -6.79
C GLY A 281 -14.78 23.37 -5.86
N LYS A 282 -14.69 22.06 -6.13
CA LYS A 282 -15.25 20.99 -5.26
C LYS A 282 -14.19 20.21 -4.50
N GLU A 283 -12.97 20.71 -4.43
CA GLU A 283 -11.82 20.00 -3.88
C GLU A 283 -12.04 19.60 -2.42
N LEU A 284 -12.54 20.54 -1.60
CA LEU A 284 -12.78 20.29 -0.18
C LEU A 284 -13.93 19.30 0.06
N GLU A 285 -14.96 19.33 -0.79
CA GLU A 285 -16.07 18.37 -0.76
C GLU A 285 -15.56 16.97 -1.09
N LEU A 286 -14.74 16.84 -2.13
CA LEU A 286 -14.13 15.57 -2.55
C LEU A 286 -13.17 15.02 -1.50
N ILE A 287 -12.32 15.87 -0.92
CA ILE A 287 -11.38 15.51 0.17
C ILE A 287 -12.15 14.98 1.37
N HIS A 288 -13.27 15.62 1.73
CA HIS A 288 -14.12 15.19 2.84
C HIS A 288 -14.75 13.81 2.57
N ASP A 289 -15.21 13.56 1.34
CA ASP A 289 -15.95 12.34 1.01
C ASP A 289 -15.04 11.14 0.73
N MET A 290 -13.80 11.37 0.29
CA MET A 290 -12.84 10.33 -0.09
C MET A 290 -12.77 9.15 0.91
N PRO A 291 -12.58 9.35 2.23
CA PRO A 291 -12.52 8.22 3.16
C PRO A 291 -13.80 7.37 3.18
N GLN A 292 -14.96 8.01 3.03
CA GLN A 292 -16.26 7.31 3.04
C GLN A 292 -16.48 6.55 1.72
N ILE A 293 -16.08 7.12 0.58
CA ILE A 293 -16.11 6.44 -0.71
C ILE A 293 -15.28 5.14 -0.61
N LEU A 294 -14.01 5.23 -0.20
CA LEU A 294 -13.11 4.07 -0.11
C LEU A 294 -13.57 3.05 0.94
N THR A 295 -14.15 3.50 2.05
CA THR A 295 -14.77 2.62 3.03
C THR A 295 -15.97 1.87 2.45
N SER A 296 -16.83 2.54 1.67
CA SER A 296 -18.00 1.90 1.07
C SER A 296 -17.60 0.86 0.01
N LEU A 297 -16.62 1.19 -0.85
CA LEU A 297 -16.12 0.28 -1.87
C LEU A 297 -15.55 -1.00 -1.25
N SER A 298 -14.70 -0.86 -0.22
CA SER A 298 -14.06 -2.01 0.45
C SER A 298 -15.01 -2.83 1.35
N LYS A 299 -16.23 -2.34 1.59
CA LYS A 299 -17.27 -3.07 2.33
C LYS A 299 -18.24 -3.81 1.43
N ASP A 300 -18.17 -3.63 0.11
CA ASP A 300 -19.00 -4.37 -0.84
C ASP A 300 -18.48 -5.82 -0.99
N PRO A 301 -19.14 -6.84 -0.39
CA PRO A 301 -18.63 -8.21 -0.40
C PRO A 301 -18.68 -8.84 -1.80
N GLU A 302 -19.53 -8.33 -2.70
CA GLU A 302 -19.64 -8.84 -4.07
C GLU A 302 -18.60 -8.24 -5.01
N MET A 303 -17.83 -7.26 -4.53
CA MET A 303 -16.74 -6.60 -5.26
C MET A 303 -15.42 -6.65 -4.50
N ALA A 304 -15.36 -7.34 -3.37
CA ALA A 304 -14.17 -7.42 -2.53
C ALA A 304 -13.44 -8.75 -2.68
N ALA A 305 -12.12 -8.70 -2.80
CA ALA A 305 -11.25 -9.86 -2.81
C ALA A 305 -9.89 -9.51 -2.20
N PHE A 306 -9.15 -10.51 -1.75
CA PHE A 306 -7.74 -10.34 -1.44
C PHE A 306 -6.97 -10.11 -2.74
N GLY A 307 -6.21 -9.03 -2.77
CA GLY A 307 -5.40 -8.64 -3.91
C GLY A 307 -4.02 -8.16 -3.48
N HIS A 308 -3.17 -7.92 -4.46
CA HIS A 308 -1.83 -7.39 -4.21
C HIS A 308 -1.88 -5.88 -3.95
N ASN A 309 -2.85 -5.18 -4.56
CA ASN A 309 -3.09 -3.74 -4.44
C ASN A 309 -1.91 -2.83 -4.86
N ASP A 310 -0.92 -3.36 -5.56
CA ASP A 310 0.22 -2.60 -6.12
C ASP A 310 0.86 -3.42 -7.26
N LEU A 311 0.02 -3.97 -8.15
CA LEU A 311 0.42 -4.81 -9.28
C LEU A 311 1.04 -3.95 -10.38
N THR A 312 2.33 -3.71 -10.24
CA THR A 312 3.11 -2.89 -11.17
C THR A 312 4.40 -3.58 -11.57
N THR A 313 5.04 -3.10 -12.64
CA THR A 313 6.21 -3.75 -13.26
C THR A 313 7.43 -3.86 -12.36
N ASP A 314 7.58 -2.97 -11.38
CA ASP A 314 8.66 -3.00 -10.36
C ASP A 314 8.34 -3.87 -9.14
N ASN A 315 7.14 -4.43 -9.06
CA ASN A 315 6.72 -5.44 -8.07
C ASN A 315 6.48 -6.81 -8.73
N ALA A 316 6.94 -6.98 -9.98
CA ALA A 316 6.81 -8.20 -10.75
C ALA A 316 8.15 -8.64 -11.32
N PHE A 317 8.31 -9.94 -11.53
CA PHE A 317 9.45 -10.52 -12.22
C PHE A 317 9.00 -11.47 -13.31
N TYR A 318 9.81 -11.55 -14.35
CA TYR A 318 9.46 -12.28 -15.56
C TYR A 318 10.48 -13.36 -15.88
N TRP A 319 10.03 -14.42 -16.53
CA TRP A 319 10.90 -15.41 -17.14
C TRP A 319 10.25 -15.96 -18.40
N ILE A 320 11.07 -16.50 -19.30
CA ILE A 320 10.58 -17.23 -20.47
C ILE A 320 10.65 -18.73 -20.17
N ALA A 321 9.54 -19.42 -20.34
CA ALA A 321 9.47 -20.87 -20.31
C ALA A 321 8.51 -21.34 -21.40
N GLU A 322 8.92 -22.36 -22.15
CA GLU A 322 8.14 -22.90 -23.28
C GLU A 322 7.74 -21.80 -24.29
N GLU A 323 8.68 -20.92 -24.61
CA GLU A 323 8.50 -19.79 -25.55
C GLU A 323 7.42 -18.78 -25.12
N LYS A 324 6.94 -18.83 -23.87
CA LYS A 324 5.94 -17.90 -23.34
C LYS A 324 6.52 -17.05 -22.23
N LEU A 325 6.06 -15.80 -22.15
CA LEU A 325 6.33 -14.92 -21.03
C LEU A 325 5.48 -15.34 -19.82
N HIS A 326 6.15 -15.55 -18.70
CA HIS A 326 5.51 -15.81 -17.41
C HIS A 326 5.85 -14.68 -16.43
N MET A 327 5.04 -14.58 -15.38
CA MET A 327 5.16 -13.54 -14.36
C MET A 327 5.04 -14.14 -12.96
N GLY A 328 5.78 -13.57 -12.03
CA GLY A 328 5.63 -13.74 -10.60
C GLY A 328 5.64 -12.38 -9.90
N LEU A 329 5.22 -12.36 -8.64
CA LEU A 329 5.04 -11.13 -7.87
C LEU A 329 5.89 -11.13 -6.60
N PHE A 330 6.27 -9.94 -6.16
CA PHE A 330 6.94 -9.70 -4.88
C PHE A 330 6.54 -8.32 -4.35
N ASP A 331 7.00 -7.96 -3.15
CA ASP A 331 6.62 -6.72 -2.46
C ASP A 331 5.12 -6.63 -2.15
N TRP A 332 4.63 -7.63 -1.41
CA TRP A 332 3.23 -7.80 -0.99
C TRP A 332 2.79 -6.82 0.12
N GLN A 333 3.43 -5.66 0.21
CA GLN A 333 3.25 -4.69 1.28
C GLN A 333 1.87 -4.01 1.27
N GLN A 334 1.20 -3.95 0.12
CA GLN A 334 -0.17 -3.41 0.05
C GLN A 334 -1.24 -4.52 0.08
N SER A 335 -0.84 -5.78 0.22
CA SER A 335 -1.75 -6.90 0.07
C SER A 335 -2.80 -6.97 1.19
N CYS A 336 -4.07 -6.93 0.81
CA CYS A 336 -5.20 -6.89 1.73
C CYS A 336 -6.50 -7.19 0.97
N VAL A 337 -7.60 -7.37 1.69
CA VAL A 337 -8.93 -7.48 1.08
C VAL A 337 -9.40 -6.08 0.67
N ASN A 338 -9.64 -5.88 -0.61
CA ASN A 338 -10.03 -4.60 -1.18
C ASN A 338 -11.10 -4.76 -2.27
N ASN A 339 -11.73 -3.66 -2.66
CA ASN A 339 -12.57 -3.61 -3.83
C ASN A 339 -11.74 -3.84 -5.09
N VAL A 340 -12.08 -4.85 -5.89
CA VAL A 340 -11.29 -5.22 -7.07
C VAL A 340 -11.22 -4.12 -8.11
N ALA A 341 -12.26 -3.29 -8.27
CA ALA A 341 -12.25 -2.20 -9.23
C ALA A 341 -11.36 -1.04 -8.74
N GLN A 342 -11.37 -0.76 -7.43
CA GLN A 342 -10.46 0.20 -6.82
C GLN A 342 -8.99 -0.24 -6.97
N GLU A 343 -8.68 -1.52 -6.80
CA GLU A 343 -7.34 -2.05 -7.02
C GLU A 343 -6.87 -1.83 -8.47
N TRP A 344 -7.72 -2.06 -9.47
CA TRP A 344 -7.35 -1.80 -10.86
C TRP A 344 -7.18 -0.32 -11.18
N ALA A 345 -7.97 0.56 -10.53
CA ALA A 345 -7.73 2.00 -10.59
C ALA A 345 -6.37 2.37 -9.99
N TRP A 346 -5.94 1.70 -8.92
CA TRP A 346 -4.60 1.84 -8.35
C TRP A 346 -3.51 1.35 -9.31
N ASN A 347 -3.65 0.15 -9.86
CA ASN A 347 -2.57 -0.48 -10.64
C ASN A 347 -2.30 0.25 -11.97
N TRP A 348 -3.32 0.80 -12.62
CA TRP A 348 -3.18 1.43 -13.93
C TRP A 348 -2.83 2.92 -13.91
N HIS A 349 -2.98 3.63 -12.79
CA HIS A 349 -2.76 5.08 -12.81
C HIS A 349 -1.31 5.50 -13.07
N PHE A 350 -0.33 4.62 -12.92
CA PHE A 350 1.08 4.91 -13.20
C PHE A 350 1.52 4.63 -14.66
N LEU A 351 0.65 4.01 -15.47
CA LEU A 351 0.97 3.72 -16.88
C LEU A 351 1.19 5.00 -17.68
N GLU A 352 1.91 4.90 -18.80
CA GLU A 352 1.98 5.99 -19.78
C GLU A 352 0.54 6.43 -20.14
N PRO A 353 0.19 7.74 -20.04
CA PRO A 353 -1.18 8.17 -20.26
C PRO A 353 -1.75 7.83 -21.63
N ASP A 354 -0.92 7.88 -22.68
CA ASP A 354 -1.35 7.53 -24.04
C ASP A 354 -1.61 6.02 -24.16
N PHE A 355 -0.74 5.20 -23.57
CA PHE A 355 -0.92 3.74 -23.51
C PHE A 355 -2.22 3.36 -22.79
N LEU A 356 -2.49 3.94 -21.62
CA LEU A 356 -3.74 3.67 -20.90
C LEU A 356 -4.95 4.19 -21.69
N THR A 357 -4.84 5.33 -22.34
CA THR A 357 -5.93 5.87 -23.17
C THR A 357 -6.26 4.90 -24.32
N GLU A 358 -5.24 4.35 -24.97
CA GLU A 358 -5.37 3.40 -26.08
C GLU A 358 -5.92 2.04 -25.64
N HIS A 359 -5.47 1.52 -24.49
CA HIS A 359 -5.72 0.12 -24.13
C HIS A 359 -6.69 -0.11 -22.96
N GLU A 360 -7.16 0.91 -22.25
CA GLU A 360 -8.01 0.73 -21.05
C GLU A 360 -9.24 -0.14 -21.32
N GLU A 361 -10.00 0.13 -22.39
CA GLU A 361 -11.21 -0.64 -22.71
C GLU A 361 -10.89 -2.12 -22.95
N HIS A 362 -9.79 -2.40 -23.66
CA HIS A 362 -9.35 -3.77 -23.92
C HIS A 362 -8.94 -4.49 -22.63
N LEU A 363 -8.22 -3.79 -21.74
CA LEU A 363 -7.81 -4.34 -20.43
C LEU A 363 -9.03 -4.61 -19.53
N LEU A 364 -10.02 -3.70 -19.52
CA LEU A 364 -11.28 -3.87 -18.79
C LEU A 364 -12.10 -5.06 -19.34
N ASP A 365 -12.22 -5.18 -20.66
CA ASP A 365 -12.90 -6.30 -21.31
C ASP A 365 -12.23 -7.62 -20.96
N HIS A 366 -10.90 -7.66 -21.06
CA HIS A 366 -10.12 -8.85 -20.76
C HIS A 366 -10.26 -9.25 -19.28
N LEU A 367 -10.22 -8.28 -18.36
CA LEU A 367 -10.40 -8.51 -16.93
C LEU A 367 -11.77 -9.12 -16.60
N LEU A 368 -12.86 -8.51 -17.09
CA LEU A 368 -14.22 -8.99 -16.83
C LEU A 368 -14.48 -10.36 -17.48
N ALA A 369 -13.92 -10.60 -18.69
CA ALA A 369 -13.97 -11.90 -19.32
C ALA A 369 -13.20 -12.96 -18.51
N THR A 370 -12.05 -12.62 -17.95
CA THR A 370 -11.26 -13.50 -17.10
C THR A 370 -11.99 -13.81 -15.78
N TYR A 371 -12.59 -12.84 -15.11
CA TYR A 371 -13.45 -13.11 -13.95
C TYR A 371 -14.57 -14.08 -14.30
N LYS A 372 -15.29 -13.84 -15.41
CA LYS A 372 -16.38 -14.71 -15.87
C LYS A 372 -15.89 -16.14 -16.11
N ARG A 373 -14.74 -16.30 -16.77
CA ARG A 373 -14.11 -17.60 -17.03
C ARG A 373 -13.72 -18.32 -15.74
N LEU A 374 -13.34 -17.58 -14.69
CA LEU A 374 -13.00 -18.10 -13.37
C LEU A 374 -14.22 -18.21 -12.44
N GLY A 375 -15.44 -18.06 -12.96
CA GLY A 375 -16.68 -18.27 -12.21
C GLY A 375 -17.17 -17.07 -11.40
N ARG A 376 -16.58 -15.88 -11.56
CA ARG A 376 -17.05 -14.63 -10.94
C ARG A 376 -17.71 -13.74 -11.98
N GLN A 377 -18.98 -13.41 -11.78
CA GLN A 377 -19.71 -12.53 -12.69
C GLN A 377 -19.91 -11.16 -12.05
N ILE A 378 -19.36 -10.13 -12.71
CA ILE A 378 -19.48 -8.73 -12.31
C ILE A 378 -20.08 -7.96 -13.48
N SER A 379 -21.10 -7.13 -13.23
CA SER A 379 -21.64 -6.27 -14.29
C SER A 379 -20.62 -5.17 -14.62
N ARG A 380 -20.45 -4.89 -15.92
CA ARG A 380 -19.55 -3.82 -16.38
C ARG A 380 -19.88 -2.49 -15.73
N GLU A 381 -21.17 -2.13 -15.66
CA GLU A 381 -21.64 -0.89 -15.05
C GLU A 381 -21.21 -0.76 -13.59
N ARG A 382 -21.42 -1.81 -12.78
CA ARG A 382 -21.01 -1.80 -11.37
C ARG A 382 -19.49 -1.70 -11.24
N PHE A 383 -18.75 -2.45 -12.05
CA PHE A 383 -17.30 -2.38 -12.04
C PHE A 383 -16.81 -0.97 -12.39
N LEU A 384 -17.34 -0.35 -13.45
CA LEU A 384 -16.95 1.00 -13.87
C LEU A 384 -17.30 2.06 -12.83
N ASN A 385 -18.47 1.97 -12.18
CA ASN A 385 -18.83 2.85 -11.08
C ASN A 385 -17.82 2.76 -9.92
N ALA A 386 -17.42 1.55 -9.52
CA ALA A 386 -16.43 1.35 -8.47
C ALA A 386 -15.01 1.77 -8.91
N TYR A 387 -14.65 1.50 -10.17
CA TYR A 387 -13.36 1.86 -10.78
C TYR A 387 -13.15 3.37 -10.79
N VAL A 388 -14.14 4.12 -11.30
CA VAL A 388 -14.08 5.57 -11.38
C VAL A 388 -14.13 6.20 -9.99
N LEU A 389 -14.93 5.67 -9.06
CA LEU A 389 -14.93 6.13 -7.66
C LEU A 389 -13.59 5.85 -6.98
N GLY A 390 -12.99 4.69 -7.22
CA GLY A 390 -11.68 4.31 -6.68
C GLY A 390 -10.57 5.29 -7.05
N SER A 391 -10.69 5.97 -8.21
CA SER A 391 -9.73 6.99 -8.66
C SER A 391 -9.54 8.17 -7.67
N VAL A 392 -10.51 8.40 -6.77
CA VAL A 392 -10.52 9.53 -5.84
C VAL A 392 -9.31 9.58 -4.91
N GLN A 393 -8.83 8.42 -4.44
CA GLN A 393 -7.69 8.36 -3.52
C GLN A 393 -6.44 8.94 -4.17
N MET A 394 -6.16 8.51 -5.40
CA MET A 394 -4.97 8.89 -6.15
C MET A 394 -5.08 10.32 -6.66
N PHE A 395 -6.29 10.77 -7.01
CA PHE A 395 -6.54 12.16 -7.36
C PHE A 395 -6.23 13.09 -6.17
N VAL A 396 -6.77 12.81 -4.98
CA VAL A 396 -6.55 13.63 -3.79
C VAL A 396 -5.10 13.55 -3.30
N PHE A 397 -4.56 12.33 -3.15
CA PHE A 397 -3.22 12.11 -2.63
C PHE A 397 -2.14 12.56 -3.62
N GLY A 398 -2.24 12.14 -4.88
CA GLY A 398 -1.31 12.54 -5.93
C GLY A 398 -1.34 14.04 -6.19
N GLY A 399 -2.54 14.63 -6.26
CA GLY A 399 -2.70 16.07 -6.45
C GLY A 399 -2.15 16.90 -5.28
N GLY A 400 -2.36 16.46 -4.04
CA GLY A 400 -1.81 17.10 -2.85
C GLY A 400 -0.28 16.96 -2.74
N GLY A 401 0.24 15.75 -2.98
CA GLY A 401 1.66 15.42 -2.83
C GLY A 401 2.55 16.05 -3.90
N LEU A 402 2.01 16.26 -5.11
CA LEU A 402 2.75 16.80 -6.24
C LEU A 402 3.42 18.14 -5.92
N GLN A 403 2.75 19.04 -5.20
CA GLN A 403 3.28 20.38 -4.89
C GLN A 403 4.63 20.37 -4.16
N LEU A 404 4.86 19.38 -3.27
CA LEU A 404 6.12 19.25 -2.56
C LEU A 404 7.26 18.81 -3.50
N LEU A 405 6.97 17.88 -4.40
CA LEU A 405 7.93 17.41 -5.41
C LEU A 405 8.27 18.53 -6.38
N LEU A 406 7.28 19.24 -6.92
CA LEU A 406 7.49 20.36 -7.84
C LEU A 406 8.27 21.50 -7.21
N ALA A 407 7.99 21.84 -5.96
CA ALA A 407 8.76 22.86 -5.24
C ALA A 407 10.24 22.47 -5.14
N SER A 408 10.55 21.19 -4.89
CA SER A 408 11.93 20.72 -4.86
C SER A 408 12.58 20.73 -6.25
N LEU A 409 11.89 20.31 -7.30
CA LEU A 409 12.44 20.32 -8.66
C LEU A 409 12.65 21.75 -9.18
N GLN A 410 11.76 22.67 -8.84
CA GLN A 410 11.88 24.09 -9.16
C GLN A 410 13.08 24.72 -8.44
N SER A 411 13.31 24.40 -7.15
CA SER A 411 14.47 24.91 -6.41
C SER A 411 15.81 24.37 -6.94
N ASN A 412 15.79 23.24 -7.66
CA ASN A 412 16.96 22.66 -8.33
C ASN A 412 17.09 23.14 -9.79
N GLY A 413 16.24 24.06 -10.26
CA GLY A 413 16.33 24.63 -11.61
C GLY A 413 15.97 23.69 -12.76
N ILE A 414 15.48 22.49 -12.47
CA ILE A 414 15.20 21.48 -13.51
C ILE A 414 13.74 21.48 -13.98
N PHE A 415 12.81 21.99 -13.17
CA PHE A 415 11.38 21.87 -13.44
C PHE A 415 10.93 22.41 -14.80
N GLN A 416 11.48 23.56 -15.23
CA GLN A 416 11.10 24.21 -16.48
C GLN A 416 11.56 23.46 -17.74
N SER A 417 12.52 22.54 -17.61
CA SER A 417 13.01 21.73 -18.74
C SER A 417 12.43 20.32 -18.77
N LEU A 418 11.53 19.98 -17.84
CA LEU A 418 10.91 18.66 -17.83
C LEU A 418 10.01 18.47 -19.05
N VAL A 419 10.05 17.29 -19.62
CA VAL A 419 9.12 16.82 -20.66
C VAL A 419 8.43 15.54 -20.21
N PRO A 420 7.20 15.23 -20.68
CA PRO A 420 6.55 13.97 -20.35
C PRO A 420 7.44 12.77 -20.72
N ASN A 421 7.50 11.75 -19.85
CA ASN A 421 8.39 10.59 -20.02
C ASN A 421 9.87 10.99 -20.15
N ASP A 422 10.30 11.96 -19.35
CA ASP A 422 11.64 12.55 -19.41
C ASP A 422 12.76 11.48 -19.39
N PRO A 423 13.65 11.42 -20.40
CA PRO A 423 14.68 10.40 -20.48
C PRO A 423 15.67 10.46 -19.31
N ARG A 424 15.78 11.59 -18.63
CA ARG A 424 16.62 11.75 -17.44
C ARG A 424 16.15 10.90 -16.25
N CYS A 425 14.91 10.39 -16.26
CA CYS A 425 14.44 9.43 -15.26
C CYS A 425 15.24 8.12 -15.26
N SER A 426 15.92 7.81 -16.37
CA SER A 426 16.75 6.62 -16.58
C SER A 426 18.24 6.94 -16.74
N ASP A 427 18.65 8.21 -16.54
CA ASP A 427 20.04 8.63 -16.70
C ASP A 427 20.89 8.13 -15.51
N GLU A 428 21.85 7.27 -15.78
CA GLU A 428 22.75 6.71 -14.77
C GLU A 428 23.82 7.70 -14.29
N GLU A 429 24.11 8.72 -15.08
CA GLU A 429 25.11 9.75 -14.76
C GLU A 429 24.52 10.89 -13.91
N MET A 430 23.18 11.00 -13.85
CA MET A 430 22.50 11.98 -13.00
C MET A 430 22.67 11.63 -11.51
N ASP A 431 22.81 12.67 -10.67
CA ASP A 431 22.77 12.53 -9.21
C ASP A 431 21.57 11.63 -8.78
N PRO A 432 21.83 10.51 -8.09
CA PRO A 432 20.77 9.55 -7.76
C PRO A 432 19.62 10.17 -6.96
N VAL A 433 19.90 11.11 -6.06
CA VAL A 433 18.85 11.76 -5.25
C VAL A 433 17.96 12.64 -6.11
N LEU A 434 18.55 13.40 -7.04
CA LEU A 434 17.81 14.21 -8.00
C LEU A 434 16.99 13.33 -8.96
N ARG A 435 17.59 12.25 -9.46
CA ARG A 435 16.91 11.29 -10.34
C ARG A 435 15.69 10.67 -9.67
N GLU A 436 15.78 10.24 -8.41
CA GLU A 436 14.63 9.71 -7.68
C GLU A 436 13.51 10.76 -7.49
N LYS A 437 13.86 12.04 -7.30
CA LYS A 437 12.85 13.12 -7.28
C LYS A 437 12.16 13.30 -8.62
N MET A 438 12.90 13.20 -9.72
CA MET A 438 12.35 13.26 -11.08
C MET A 438 11.41 12.09 -11.34
N VAL A 439 11.83 10.86 -11.00
CA VAL A 439 10.99 9.67 -11.09
C VAL A 439 9.72 9.82 -10.26
N GLY A 440 9.82 10.31 -9.02
CA GLY A 440 8.67 10.57 -8.16
C GLY A 440 7.70 11.61 -8.74
N ALA A 441 8.22 12.67 -9.37
CA ALA A 441 7.39 13.67 -10.01
C ALA A 441 6.72 13.15 -11.28
N GLU A 442 7.44 12.41 -12.13
CA GLU A 442 6.89 11.78 -13.33
C GLU A 442 5.80 10.75 -12.97
N MET A 443 6.06 9.92 -11.96
CA MET A 443 5.08 9.01 -11.38
C MET A 443 3.80 9.74 -10.93
N THR A 444 3.96 10.88 -10.25
CA THR A 444 2.82 11.68 -9.77
C THR A 444 2.09 12.40 -10.90
N ARG A 445 2.79 12.85 -11.95
CA ARG A 445 2.20 13.42 -13.17
C ARG A 445 1.34 12.38 -13.90
N ARG A 446 1.87 11.19 -14.15
CA ARG A 446 1.13 10.07 -14.76
C ARG A 446 -0.11 9.75 -13.95
N THR A 447 0.06 9.60 -12.63
CA THR A 447 -1.05 9.38 -11.67
C THR A 447 -2.16 10.39 -11.86
N PHE A 448 -1.85 11.68 -11.79
CA PHE A 448 -2.87 12.72 -11.83
C PHE A 448 -3.51 12.86 -13.21
N THR A 449 -2.72 12.69 -14.28
CA THR A 449 -3.22 12.67 -15.67
C THR A 449 -4.20 11.52 -15.90
N ASN A 450 -3.82 10.30 -15.50
CA ASN A 450 -4.67 9.12 -15.65
C ASN A 450 -5.93 9.20 -14.81
N CYS A 451 -5.85 9.68 -13.56
CA CYS A 451 -7.05 9.91 -12.74
C CYS A 451 -8.01 10.89 -13.42
N CYS A 452 -7.52 12.02 -13.96
CA CYS A 452 -8.35 12.97 -14.69
C CYS A 452 -8.99 12.34 -15.93
N ASN A 453 -8.23 11.55 -16.70
CA ASN A 453 -8.74 10.87 -17.89
C ASN A 453 -9.80 9.82 -17.55
N ILE A 454 -9.57 8.99 -16.53
CA ILE A 454 -10.53 8.01 -16.00
C ILE A 454 -11.81 8.72 -15.55
N MET A 455 -11.67 9.77 -14.74
CA MET A 455 -12.82 10.51 -14.20
C MET A 455 -13.68 11.15 -15.29
N ARG A 456 -13.09 11.67 -16.37
CA ARG A 456 -13.82 12.21 -17.53
C ARG A 456 -14.50 11.12 -18.33
N ARG A 457 -13.75 10.09 -18.75
CA ARG A 457 -14.26 9.00 -19.60
C ARG A 457 -15.41 8.25 -18.95
N HIS A 458 -15.30 7.98 -17.64
CA HIS A 458 -16.26 7.16 -16.89
C HIS A 458 -17.21 7.98 -16.01
N ASN A 459 -17.37 9.28 -16.30
CA ASN A 459 -18.37 10.16 -15.69
C ASN A 459 -18.37 10.13 -14.15
N PHE A 460 -17.21 10.42 -13.55
CA PHE A 460 -17.01 10.44 -12.10
C PHE A 460 -18.10 11.22 -11.35
N MET A 461 -18.50 12.37 -11.89
CA MET A 461 -19.50 13.22 -11.24
C MET A 461 -20.86 12.53 -11.07
N SER A 462 -21.26 11.71 -12.04
CA SER A 462 -22.52 10.97 -11.95
C SER A 462 -22.41 9.84 -10.92
N ALA A 463 -21.30 9.08 -10.95
CA ALA A 463 -21.02 8.03 -9.96
C ALA A 463 -20.94 8.60 -8.53
N TRP A 464 -20.24 9.72 -8.34
CA TRP A 464 -20.11 10.39 -7.04
C TRP A 464 -21.45 10.91 -6.51
N ARG A 465 -22.28 11.52 -7.36
CA ARG A 465 -23.64 11.95 -6.98
C ARG A 465 -24.54 10.76 -6.64
N ALA A 466 -24.45 9.66 -7.38
CA ALA A 466 -25.22 8.44 -7.10
C ALA A 466 -24.83 7.87 -5.73
N TRP A 467 -23.54 7.71 -5.49
CA TRP A 467 -23.00 7.28 -4.20
C TRP A 467 -23.48 8.15 -3.03
N LYS A 468 -23.49 9.48 -3.18
CA LYS A 468 -24.00 10.39 -2.12
C LYS A 468 -25.48 10.17 -1.80
N ARG A 469 -26.31 9.91 -2.83
CA ARG A 469 -27.74 9.64 -2.63
C ARG A 469 -27.94 8.36 -1.85
N GLU A 470 -27.23 7.29 -2.24
CA GLU A 470 -27.26 6.00 -1.55
C GLU A 470 -26.81 6.13 -0.09
N LEU A 471 -25.72 6.86 0.16
CA LEU A 471 -25.23 7.10 1.51
C LEU A 471 -26.27 7.86 2.37
N THR A 472 -26.91 8.88 1.81
CA THR A 472 -27.97 9.64 2.49
C THR A 472 -29.15 8.73 2.84
N CYS A 473 -29.60 7.87 1.92
CA CYS A 473 -30.67 6.90 2.15
C CYS A 473 -30.32 5.96 3.30
N LEU A 474 -29.13 5.35 3.29
CA LEU A 474 -28.67 4.45 4.34
C LEU A 474 -28.60 5.13 5.72
N GLN A 475 -28.14 6.39 5.77
CA GLN A 475 -28.09 7.16 7.02
C GLN A 475 -29.50 7.46 7.56
N LEU A 476 -30.46 7.77 6.69
CA LEU A 476 -31.86 7.98 7.09
C LEU A 476 -32.49 6.69 7.63
N GLU A 477 -32.25 5.55 6.99
CA GLU A 477 -32.72 4.24 7.45
C GLU A 477 -32.15 3.86 8.83
N GLN A 478 -30.85 4.10 9.05
CA GLN A 478 -30.20 3.87 10.34
C GLN A 478 -30.76 4.78 11.44
N ASN A 479 -31.03 6.05 11.13
CA ASN A 479 -31.61 6.99 12.08
C ASN A 479 -33.07 6.64 12.42
N MET A 480 -33.87 6.21 11.44
CA MET A 480 -35.23 5.73 11.68
C MET A 480 -35.23 4.46 12.55
N SER A 481 -34.34 3.52 12.28
CA SER A 481 -34.21 2.28 13.06
C SER A 481 -33.83 2.55 14.52
N ARG A 482 -32.91 3.49 14.77
CA ARG A 482 -32.55 3.92 16.14
C ARG A 482 -33.71 4.58 16.88
N ASN A 483 -34.53 5.38 16.18
CA ASN A 483 -35.68 6.03 16.79
C ASN A 483 -36.79 5.05 17.16
N ILE A 484 -37.03 3.99 16.36
CA ILE A 484 -38.01 2.96 16.69
C ILE A 484 -37.58 2.18 17.93
N THR A 485 -36.30 1.79 18.02
CA THR A 485 -35.78 1.07 19.20
C THR A 485 -35.80 1.90 20.49
N SER A 486 -35.71 3.24 20.40
CA SER A 486 -35.77 4.10 21.58
C SER A 486 -37.20 4.36 22.05
N THR A 487 -38.19 4.40 21.15
CA THR A 487 -39.60 4.54 21.51
C THR A 487 -40.19 3.28 22.16
N ASP A 488 -39.76 2.08 21.77
CA ASP A 488 -40.23 0.82 22.37
C ASP A 488 -39.65 0.56 23.77
N LEU A 489 -38.50 1.16 24.10
CA LEU A 489 -37.91 1.11 25.43
C LEU A 489 -38.58 2.06 26.44
N VAL A 490 -39.30 3.09 25.97
CA VAL A 490 -40.08 3.99 26.86
C VAL A 490 -41.44 3.40 27.20
N GLY A 491 -41.98 2.48 26.38
CA GLY A 491 -43.22 1.75 26.65
C GLY A 491 -43.11 0.55 27.60
N SER A 492 -41.88 0.12 27.93
CA SER A 492 -41.62 -1.13 28.68
C SER A 492 -40.97 -0.92 30.06
N CYS A 493 -40.88 0.33 30.54
CA CYS A 493 -40.27 0.67 31.84
C CYS A 493 -41.23 0.56 33.05
N CYS A 494 -42.26 -0.28 32.96
CA CYS A 494 -43.12 -0.68 34.08
C CYS A 494 -43.25 -2.20 34.10
N LEU A 495 -42.27 -2.89 34.69
CA LEU A 495 -42.29 -4.25 35.26
C LEU A 495 -40.94 -4.96 35.02
N ILE A 496 -39.92 -4.62 35.81
CA ILE A 496 -38.83 -5.56 36.09
C ILE A 496 -38.68 -5.67 37.60
N SER A 497 -39.20 -6.78 38.13
CA SER A 497 -38.96 -7.21 39.50
C SER A 497 -37.51 -7.63 39.66
N VAL A 498 -36.91 -7.18 40.76
CA VAL A 498 -35.63 -7.62 41.29
C VAL A 498 -35.69 -9.13 41.56
N ASN A 499 -34.87 -9.93 40.87
CA ASN A 499 -34.29 -11.19 41.36
C ASN A 499 -33.38 -11.80 40.28
N HIS A 500 -32.06 -11.68 40.43
CA HIS A 500 -31.19 -12.85 40.60
C HIS A 500 -29.72 -12.46 40.78
N ILE A 501 -29.19 -12.96 41.91
CA ILE A 501 -27.79 -13.09 42.27
C ILE A 501 -27.21 -14.26 41.47
N TYR A 502 -26.05 -14.09 40.82
CA TYR A 502 -25.10 -15.18 40.63
C TYR A 502 -23.66 -14.69 40.80
N THR A 503 -23.00 -15.35 41.75
CA THR A 503 -21.57 -15.42 42.02
C THR A 503 -20.83 -16.18 40.91
N TYR A 504 -19.61 -15.77 40.60
CA TYR A 504 -18.63 -16.61 39.90
C TYR A 504 -17.36 -16.76 40.75
N THR A 505 -17.06 -18.01 41.09
CA THR A 505 -15.74 -18.58 41.36
C THR A 505 -15.00 -18.83 40.06
#